data_AF-A0A830GBS3-F1
#
_entry.id   AF-A0A830GBS3-F1
#
_cell.length_a   1.000
_cell.length_b   1.000
_cell.length_c   1.000
_cell.angle_alpha   90.00
_cell.angle_beta   90.00
_cell.angle_gamma   90.00
#
_symmetry.space_group_name_H-M   'P 1'
#
loop_
_entity.id
_entity.type
_entity.pdbx_description
1 polymer ?
#
loop_
_entity_poly.entity_id
_entity_poly.type
_entity_poly.pdbx_seq_one_letter_code
_entity_poly.pdbx_strand_id
1 'polypeptide(L)'
;MKKTPTGTAVGVDDPYAHAGVCDHVTGDGKCRYAFEHPEHDRDFAAERAGDDYHCPVAAGDWEWRDCPHYRSTSTARECARCGLEARRDAHTDARPLLEEHHFSYADDRSESAHRANGDVDHEITVTLCRWCHAAVHDSWARIDDDASPSPDALAEAEDRRSDELDELGFETAAERRDDE
;
A
#
# COMPACT_ATOMS: atom_id res chain seq x y z
N MET A 1 -6.89 6.38 18.81
CA MET A 1 -6.32 5.03 18.93
C MET A 1 -5.00 5.09 19.70
N LYS A 2 -4.66 4.06 20.49
CA LYS A 2 -3.46 4.03 21.33
C LYS A 2 -2.23 3.70 20.48
N LYS A 3 -1.22 4.58 20.50
CA LYS A 3 0.13 4.28 20.00
C LYS A 3 0.70 3.08 20.77
N THR A 4 1.55 2.28 20.14
CA THR A 4 2.39 1.34 20.86
C THR A 4 3.26 2.12 21.88
N PRO A 5 3.72 1.50 22.99
CA PRO A 5 4.52 2.18 24.03
C PRO A 5 5.80 2.87 23.51
N THR A 6 6.25 2.51 22.30
CA THR A 6 7.43 3.07 21.61
C THR A 6 7.09 4.21 20.64
N GLY A 7 5.81 4.51 20.43
CA GLY A 7 5.36 5.58 19.53
C GLY A 7 5.42 5.23 18.04
N THR A 8 5.74 3.99 17.69
CA THR A 8 5.92 3.55 16.31
C THR A 8 4.59 3.35 15.57
N ALA A 9 4.62 3.60 14.26
CA ALA A 9 3.61 3.24 13.27
C ALA A 9 2.97 1.88 13.56
N VAL A 10 1.67 1.75 13.32
CA VAL A 10 0.91 0.54 13.64
C VAL A 10 1.53 -0.65 12.90
N GLY A 11 1.99 -1.66 13.64
CA GLY A 11 2.38 -2.96 13.08
C GLY A 11 3.85 -3.19 12.72
N VAL A 12 4.75 -2.19 12.81
CA VAL A 12 6.20 -2.31 12.48
C VAL A 12 7.09 -1.47 13.38
N ASP A 13 8.39 -1.82 13.45
CA ASP A 13 9.41 -1.04 14.19
C ASP A 13 10.00 0.13 13.38
N ASP A 14 10.08 -0.01 12.06
CA ASP A 14 10.55 1.03 11.14
C ASP A 14 9.73 1.00 9.84
N PRO A 15 8.86 1.98 9.57
CA PRO A 15 8.05 1.99 8.36
C PRO A 15 8.89 2.12 7.09
N TYR A 16 10.08 2.71 7.20
CA TYR A 16 10.99 2.85 6.06
C TYR A 16 11.65 1.52 5.69
N ALA A 17 11.64 0.51 6.54
CA ALA A 17 12.07 -0.84 6.15
C ALA A 17 11.18 -1.44 5.04
N HIS A 18 9.97 -0.91 4.86
CA HIS A 18 9.03 -1.31 3.81
C HIS A 18 8.91 -0.27 2.69
N ALA A 19 9.72 0.79 2.72
CA ALA A 19 9.73 1.82 1.70
C ALA A 19 10.34 1.29 0.39
N GLY A 20 9.72 1.64 -0.72
CA GLY A 20 10.15 1.31 -2.07
C GLY A 20 10.70 2.50 -2.84
N VAL A 21 10.41 2.52 -4.14
CA VAL A 21 10.70 3.67 -5.00
C VAL A 21 9.64 4.74 -4.75
N CYS A 22 10.04 6.02 -4.74
CA CYS A 22 9.09 7.12 -4.57
C CYS A 22 8.05 7.15 -5.71
N ASP A 23 6.76 7.19 -5.40
CA ASP A 23 5.66 7.20 -6.39
C ASP A 23 5.69 8.43 -7.31
N HIS A 24 6.35 9.48 -6.86
CA HIS A 24 6.50 10.72 -7.63
C HIS A 24 7.67 10.69 -8.59
N VAL A 25 8.55 9.67 -8.56
CA VAL A 25 9.62 9.56 -9.56
C VAL A 25 9.05 9.10 -10.90
N THR A 26 9.45 9.76 -11.97
CA THR A 26 9.18 9.33 -13.33
C THR A 26 10.22 8.32 -13.81
N GLY A 27 9.97 7.64 -14.94
CA GLY A 27 10.90 6.66 -15.49
C GLY A 27 12.27 7.23 -15.88
N ASP A 28 12.37 8.54 -16.09
CA ASP A 28 13.61 9.29 -16.36
C ASP A 28 14.22 9.94 -15.10
N GLY A 29 13.73 9.60 -13.91
CA GLY A 29 14.31 10.04 -12.63
C GLY A 29 13.87 11.42 -12.15
N LYS A 30 12.85 12.02 -12.78
CA LYS A 30 12.35 13.35 -12.39
C LYS A 30 11.27 13.27 -11.32
N CYS A 31 11.21 14.28 -10.46
CA CYS A 31 10.19 14.47 -9.44
C CYS A 31 8.94 15.10 -10.06
N ARG A 32 7.94 14.27 -10.36
CA ARG A 32 6.63 14.71 -10.86
C ARG A 32 5.90 15.61 -9.88
N TYR A 33 6.02 15.37 -8.58
CA TYR A 33 5.37 16.18 -7.54
C TYR A 33 5.77 17.66 -7.64
N ALA A 34 7.07 17.94 -7.68
CA ALA A 34 7.58 19.31 -7.79
C ALA A 34 7.15 20.03 -9.08
N PHE A 35 6.92 19.26 -10.16
CA PHE A 35 6.49 19.78 -11.44
C PHE A 35 4.98 20.03 -11.51
N GLU A 36 4.15 19.09 -11.03
CA GLU A 36 2.69 19.15 -11.12
C GLU A 36 2.04 19.95 -9.98
N HIS A 37 2.70 20.04 -8.83
CA HIS A 37 2.19 20.70 -7.62
C HIS A 37 3.13 21.77 -7.03
N PRO A 38 3.66 22.71 -7.84
CA PRO A 38 4.59 23.73 -7.34
C PRO A 38 3.96 24.66 -6.30
N GLU A 39 2.64 24.76 -6.24
CA GLU A 39 1.90 25.56 -5.27
C GLU A 39 1.84 24.94 -3.87
N HIS A 40 1.97 23.61 -3.74
CA HIS A 40 1.92 22.93 -2.44
C HIS A 40 3.18 23.20 -1.62
N ASP A 41 4.34 23.24 -2.27
CA ASP A 41 5.62 23.58 -1.67
C ASP A 41 6.50 24.33 -2.69
N ARG A 42 6.41 25.66 -2.65
CA ARG A 42 7.05 26.53 -3.63
C ARG A 42 8.57 26.52 -3.52
N ASP A 43 9.10 26.34 -2.31
CA ASP A 43 10.54 26.33 -2.08
C ASP A 43 11.13 25.01 -2.58
N PHE A 44 10.49 23.87 -2.27
CA PHE A 44 10.87 22.57 -2.82
C PHE A 44 10.77 22.55 -4.34
N ALA A 45 9.68 23.05 -4.91
CA ALA A 45 9.51 23.09 -6.36
C ALA A 45 10.52 23.99 -7.05
N ALA A 46 10.89 25.13 -6.46
CA ALA A 46 11.92 26.02 -6.99
C ALA A 46 13.31 25.39 -6.94
N GLU A 47 13.66 24.71 -5.83
CA GLU A 47 14.92 23.98 -5.69
C GLU A 47 15.03 22.87 -6.74
N ARG A 48 13.97 22.06 -6.88
CA ARG A 48 13.91 21.00 -7.90
C ARG A 48 13.96 21.57 -9.32
N ALA A 49 13.27 22.68 -9.61
CA ALA A 49 13.34 23.33 -10.92
C ALA A 49 14.76 23.82 -11.27
N GLY A 50 15.53 24.26 -10.27
CA GLY A 50 16.95 24.59 -10.44
C GLY A 50 17.83 23.40 -10.79
N ASP A 51 17.36 22.18 -10.51
CA ASP A 51 18.03 20.90 -10.71
C ASP A 51 17.33 20.04 -11.79
N ASP A 52 16.69 20.67 -12.77
CA ASP A 52 15.93 20.03 -13.87
C ASP A 52 14.89 18.98 -13.40
N TYR A 53 14.34 19.22 -12.22
CA TYR A 53 13.41 18.37 -11.49
C TYR A 53 13.96 17.00 -11.10
N HIS A 54 15.27 16.83 -10.92
CA HIS A 54 15.81 15.56 -10.45
C HIS A 54 15.20 15.12 -9.11
N CYS A 55 14.83 13.84 -8.98
CA CYS A 55 14.32 13.30 -7.72
C CYS A 55 15.49 12.92 -6.80
N PRO A 56 15.73 13.63 -5.69
CA PRO A 56 16.92 13.42 -4.86
C PRO A 56 16.91 12.07 -4.14
N VAL A 57 15.72 11.51 -3.86
CA VAL A 57 15.58 10.18 -3.27
C VAL A 57 15.95 9.09 -4.26
N ALA A 58 15.46 9.18 -5.50
CA ALA A 58 15.79 8.21 -6.53
C ALA A 58 17.26 8.30 -6.98
N ALA A 59 17.86 9.47 -6.85
CA ALA A 59 19.28 9.73 -7.06
C ALA A 59 20.19 9.04 -6.02
N GLY A 60 19.65 8.76 -4.82
CA GLY A 60 20.45 8.43 -3.65
C GLY A 60 21.15 9.62 -3.01
N ASP A 61 20.76 10.85 -3.35
CA ASP A 61 21.28 12.06 -2.71
C ASP A 61 20.68 12.25 -1.32
N TRP A 62 19.41 11.89 -1.17
CA TRP A 62 18.63 11.99 0.07
C TRP A 62 18.14 10.62 0.51
N GLU A 63 18.11 10.38 1.82
CA GLU A 63 17.38 9.23 2.37
C GLU A 63 15.87 9.49 2.25
N TRP A 64 15.06 8.43 2.26
CA TRP A 64 13.59 8.54 2.18
C TRP A 64 13.00 9.50 3.23
N ARG A 65 13.61 9.53 4.42
CA ARG A 65 13.22 10.37 5.56
C ARG A 65 13.45 11.87 5.32
N ASP A 66 14.36 12.21 4.42
CA ASP A 66 14.77 13.61 4.18
C ASP A 66 13.89 14.31 3.15
N CYS A 67 13.13 13.55 2.35
CA CYS A 67 12.28 14.11 1.31
C CYS A 67 10.87 14.40 1.83
N PRO A 68 10.46 15.66 2.03
CA PRO A 68 9.20 16.00 2.71
C PRO A 68 7.93 15.52 2.01
N HIS A 69 8.03 15.19 0.73
CA HIS A 69 6.93 14.69 -0.12
C HIS A 69 7.14 13.23 -0.50
N TYR A 70 7.89 12.47 0.30
CA TYR A 70 8.13 11.08 0.04
C TYR A 70 6.84 10.26 0.17
N ARG A 71 6.55 9.48 -0.88
CA ARG A 71 5.42 8.57 -0.92
C ARG A 71 5.86 7.26 -1.55
N SER A 72 5.48 6.14 -0.96
CA SER A 72 5.77 4.81 -1.47
C SER A 72 4.58 3.91 -1.23
N THR A 73 3.80 3.67 -2.27
CA THR A 73 2.65 2.76 -2.20
C THR A 73 3.04 1.35 -2.67
N SER A 74 2.69 0.35 -1.87
CA SER A 74 2.96 -1.04 -2.25
C SER A 74 2.01 -1.49 -3.36
N THR A 75 2.57 -1.92 -4.49
CA THR A 75 1.82 -2.60 -5.56
C THR A 75 1.92 -4.13 -5.47
N ALA A 76 2.32 -4.67 -4.32
CA ALA A 76 2.48 -6.10 -4.14
C ALA A 76 1.15 -6.84 -4.39
N ARG A 77 1.25 -8.04 -4.96
CA ARG A 77 0.10 -8.93 -5.22
C ARG A 77 -0.01 -10.02 -4.17
N GLU A 78 0.66 -9.84 -3.05
CA GLU A 78 0.75 -10.80 -1.94
C GLU A 78 0.65 -10.03 -0.62
N CYS A 79 0.05 -10.65 0.38
CA CYS A 79 0.03 -10.12 1.74
C CYS A 79 1.45 -10.13 2.32
N ALA A 80 1.95 -8.97 2.73
CA ALA A 80 3.30 -8.82 3.30
C ALA A 80 3.52 -9.66 4.58
N ARG A 81 2.45 -9.95 5.33
CA ARG A 81 2.52 -10.71 6.59
C ARG A 81 2.40 -12.22 6.41
N CYS A 82 1.49 -12.68 5.54
CA CYS A 82 1.16 -14.12 5.45
C CYS A 82 1.31 -14.73 4.06
N GLY A 83 1.70 -13.96 3.05
CA GLY A 83 1.93 -14.45 1.69
C GLY A 83 0.66 -14.82 0.92
N LEU A 84 -0.54 -14.48 1.41
CA LEU A 84 -1.77 -14.72 0.65
C LEU A 84 -1.74 -13.93 -0.67
N GLU A 85 -1.87 -14.62 -1.80
CA GLU A 85 -1.88 -14.03 -3.13
C GLU A 85 -3.20 -13.31 -3.45
N ALA A 86 -3.12 -12.25 -4.25
CA ALA A 86 -4.26 -11.53 -4.76
C ALA A 86 -5.01 -12.36 -5.81
N ARG A 87 -6.32 -12.54 -5.60
CA ARG A 87 -7.27 -13.04 -6.60
C ARG A 87 -8.32 -11.98 -6.88
N ARG A 88 -8.37 -11.52 -8.12
CA ARG A 88 -9.31 -10.47 -8.53
C ARG A 88 -10.62 -11.14 -8.88
N ASP A 89 -11.66 -10.71 -8.18
CA ASP A 89 -13.01 -10.98 -8.60
C ASP A 89 -13.47 -9.78 -9.44
N ALA A 90 -13.64 -9.99 -10.74
CA ALA A 90 -14.02 -8.92 -11.67
C ALA A 90 -15.54 -8.84 -11.87
N HIS A 91 -16.29 -9.80 -11.33
CA HIS A 91 -17.68 -10.05 -11.69
C HIS A 91 -18.64 -9.92 -10.50
N THR A 92 -18.10 -9.79 -9.28
CA THR A 92 -18.87 -9.46 -8.09
C THR A 92 -18.44 -8.14 -7.45
N ASP A 93 -19.32 -7.57 -6.62
CA ASP A 93 -19.01 -6.42 -5.76
C ASP A 93 -18.26 -6.83 -4.46
N ALA A 94 -17.66 -8.03 -4.42
CA ALA A 94 -16.95 -8.49 -3.24
C ALA A 94 -15.71 -7.63 -2.96
N ARG A 95 -15.49 -7.33 -1.67
CA ARG A 95 -14.28 -6.61 -1.23
C ARG A 95 -13.02 -7.37 -1.67
N PRO A 96 -11.96 -6.71 -2.14
CA PRO A 96 -10.69 -7.35 -2.47
C PRO A 96 -10.14 -8.19 -1.31
N LEU A 97 -9.41 -9.28 -1.63
CA LEU A 97 -8.71 -10.06 -0.60
C LEU A 97 -7.60 -9.24 0.06
N LEU A 98 -6.92 -8.41 -0.73
CA LEU A 98 -5.80 -7.58 -0.31
C LEU A 98 -6.21 -6.11 -0.24
N GLU A 99 -5.73 -5.43 0.79
CA GLU A 99 -6.00 -4.04 1.12
C GLU A 99 -4.68 -3.30 1.38
N GLU A 100 -4.71 -2.00 1.14
CA GLU A 100 -3.60 -1.12 1.49
C GLU A 100 -3.62 -0.83 2.99
N HIS A 101 -2.46 -0.99 3.63
CA HIS A 101 -2.23 -0.68 5.03
C HIS A 101 -1.21 0.45 5.13
N HIS A 102 -1.62 1.58 5.70
CA HIS A 102 -0.78 2.76 5.85
C HIS A 102 -0.04 2.74 7.18
N PHE A 103 1.27 2.98 7.14
CA PHE A 103 2.08 3.10 8.35
C PHE A 103 1.94 4.46 9.04
N SER A 104 1.66 5.50 8.26
CA SER A 104 1.35 6.85 8.73
C SER A 104 -0.15 7.07 8.64
N TYR A 105 -0.75 7.62 9.69
CA TYR A 105 -2.06 8.26 9.59
C TYR A 105 -1.84 9.75 9.48
N ALA A 106 -2.37 10.38 8.44
CA ALA A 106 -2.70 11.80 8.54
C ALA A 106 -3.66 11.93 9.72
N ASP A 107 -3.24 12.58 10.80
CA ASP A 107 -4.08 12.73 11.98
C ASP A 107 -5.35 13.49 11.56
N ASP A 108 -6.52 12.85 11.63
CA ASP A 108 -7.87 13.38 11.32
C ASP A 108 -8.26 14.62 12.19
N ARG A 109 -7.30 15.29 12.83
CA ARG A 109 -7.47 16.47 13.68
C ARG A 109 -6.50 17.62 13.35
N SER A 110 -5.93 17.69 12.16
CA SER A 110 -4.97 18.74 11.80
C SER A 110 -5.49 19.83 10.85
N GLU A 111 -6.78 20.20 10.89
CA GLU A 111 -7.26 21.45 10.26
C GLU A 111 -6.72 22.73 10.95
N SER A 112 -5.70 22.66 11.82
CA SER A 112 -5.21 23.83 12.58
C SER A 112 -3.71 23.85 12.92
N ALA A 113 -2.88 22.95 12.38
CA ALA A 113 -1.45 22.90 12.71
C ALA A 113 -0.55 23.34 11.53
N HIS A 114 -0.94 24.40 10.83
CA HIS A 114 0.03 25.15 10.04
C HIS A 114 0.96 25.90 11.01
N ARG A 115 2.21 25.43 11.07
CA ARG A 115 3.41 26.04 11.70
C ARG A 115 3.67 25.63 13.16
N ALA A 116 4.46 24.56 13.36
CA ALA A 116 5.63 24.51 14.26
C ALA A 116 6.06 23.08 14.68
N ASN A 117 6.25 22.16 13.73
CA ASN A 117 7.30 21.13 13.74
C ASN A 117 7.11 20.26 12.49
N GLY A 118 8.20 19.92 11.80
CA GLY A 118 8.20 19.17 10.55
C GLY A 118 7.85 17.69 10.75
N ASP A 119 6.61 17.41 11.14
CA ASP A 119 6.02 16.09 10.95
C ASP A 119 5.70 15.99 9.45
N VAL A 120 6.62 15.37 8.72
CA VAL A 120 6.45 15.03 7.31
C VAL A 120 5.35 13.98 7.17
N ASP A 121 4.28 14.31 6.44
CA ASP A 121 3.19 13.38 6.10
C ASP A 121 3.67 12.39 5.02
N HIS A 122 4.69 11.58 5.32
CA HIS A 122 5.10 10.51 4.43
C HIS A 122 4.02 9.44 4.41
N GLU A 123 3.56 9.11 3.20
CA GLU A 123 2.65 8.01 3.01
C GLU A 123 3.44 6.79 2.51
N ILE A 124 3.66 5.84 3.43
CA ILE A 124 4.26 4.55 3.13
C ILE A 124 3.20 3.49 3.41
N THR A 125 2.94 2.64 2.42
CA THR A 125 1.91 1.60 2.53
C THR A 125 2.45 0.23 2.19
N VAL A 126 1.82 -0.79 2.76
CA VAL A 126 2.04 -2.19 2.43
C VAL A 126 0.72 -2.87 2.11
N THR A 127 0.80 -3.98 1.38
CA THR A 127 -0.36 -4.77 1.03
C THR A 127 -0.60 -5.86 2.07
N LEU A 128 -1.78 -5.90 2.69
CA LEU A 128 -2.18 -6.94 3.64
C LEU A 128 -3.49 -7.59 3.21
N CYS A 129 -3.68 -8.88 3.50
CA CYS A 129 -5.01 -9.46 3.35
C CYS A 129 -5.96 -8.91 4.42
N ARG A 130 -7.27 -8.84 4.13
CA ARG A 130 -8.26 -8.24 5.04
C ARG A 130 -8.22 -8.79 6.48
N TRP A 131 -7.85 -10.08 6.65
CA TRP A 131 -7.69 -10.69 7.97
C TRP A 131 -6.41 -10.26 8.69
N CYS A 132 -5.28 -10.20 7.99
CA CYS A 132 -4.03 -9.69 8.58
C CYS A 132 -4.13 -8.20 8.87
N HIS A 133 -4.80 -7.44 7.99
CA HIS A 133 -5.06 -6.03 8.18
C HIS A 133 -5.86 -5.79 9.47
N ALA A 134 -6.98 -6.51 9.64
CA ALA A 134 -7.73 -6.49 10.89
C ALA A 134 -6.89 -6.95 12.09
N ALA A 135 -6.08 -8.00 11.96
CA ALA A 135 -5.24 -8.48 13.05
C ALA A 135 -4.22 -7.42 13.53
N VAL A 136 -3.61 -6.69 12.59
CA VAL A 136 -2.66 -5.61 12.90
C VAL A 136 -3.36 -4.46 13.64
N HIS A 137 -4.60 -4.13 13.28
CA HIS A 137 -5.37 -3.07 13.94
C HIS A 137 -6.02 -3.49 15.27
N ASP A 138 -6.62 -4.67 15.33
CA ASP A 138 -7.52 -5.09 16.40
C ASP A 138 -6.86 -6.04 17.42
N SER A 139 -5.74 -6.69 17.06
CA SER A 139 -5.14 -7.77 17.86
C SER A 139 -3.65 -7.61 18.17
N TRP A 140 -3.04 -6.45 17.88
CA TRP A 140 -1.61 -6.18 18.10
C TRP A 140 -0.70 -7.14 17.31
N ALA A 141 -1.17 -7.71 16.21
CA ALA A 141 -0.26 -8.44 15.33
C ALA A 141 0.76 -7.47 14.71
N ARG A 142 1.98 -7.93 14.45
CA ARG A 142 2.96 -7.20 13.65
C ARG A 142 3.01 -7.75 12.23
N ILE A 143 3.48 -6.92 11.31
CA ILE A 143 3.65 -7.31 9.91
C ILE A 143 4.79 -8.31 9.77
N ASP A 144 5.87 -8.13 10.53
CA ASP A 144 7.04 -9.02 10.51
C ASP A 144 6.86 -10.30 11.34
N ASP A 145 5.65 -10.59 11.82
CA ASP A 145 5.38 -11.84 12.51
C ASP A 145 5.31 -12.99 11.50
N ASP A 146 5.94 -14.12 11.83
CA ASP A 146 5.80 -15.36 11.06
C ASP A 146 4.35 -15.86 11.16
N ALA A 147 3.57 -15.64 10.10
CA ALA A 147 2.16 -15.94 10.06
C ALA A 147 1.79 -16.68 8.77
N SER A 148 1.00 -17.73 8.89
CA SER A 148 0.33 -18.35 7.75
C SER A 148 -1.03 -17.69 7.51
N PRO A 149 -1.59 -17.75 6.28
CA PRO A 149 -2.96 -17.33 6.03
C PRO A 149 -3.93 -18.08 6.95
N SER A 150 -4.98 -17.40 7.42
CA SER A 150 -6.00 -18.03 8.24
C SER A 150 -6.83 -19.02 7.39
N PRO A 151 -7.49 -20.02 8.01
CA PRO A 151 -8.41 -20.91 7.30
C PRO A 151 -9.48 -20.15 6.50
N ASP A 152 -10.04 -19.08 7.07
CA ASP A 152 -11.02 -18.24 6.38
C ASP A 152 -10.42 -17.51 5.16
N ALA A 153 -9.15 -17.09 5.27
CA ALA A 153 -8.44 -16.45 4.16
C ALA A 153 -8.19 -17.41 3.01
N LEU A 154 -7.84 -18.66 3.32
CA LEU A 154 -7.64 -19.71 2.33
C LEU A 154 -8.96 -20.14 1.69
N ALA A 155 -10.02 -20.30 2.47
CA ALA A 155 -11.34 -20.67 1.96
C ALA A 155 -11.80 -19.67 0.90
N GLU A 156 -11.75 -18.37 1.18
CA GLU A 156 -12.17 -17.34 0.22
C GLU A 156 -11.25 -17.23 -1.00
N ALA A 157 -9.96 -17.54 -0.85
CA ALA A 157 -9.05 -17.59 -1.99
C ALA A 157 -9.35 -18.79 -2.92
N GLU A 158 -9.71 -19.94 -2.35
CA GLU A 158 -10.11 -21.13 -3.11
C GLU A 158 -11.52 -20.98 -3.71
N ASP A 159 -12.44 -20.30 -3.04
CA ASP A 159 -13.76 -19.97 -3.60
C ASP A 159 -13.60 -19.11 -4.85
N ARG A 160 -12.84 -18.01 -4.77
CA ARG A 160 -12.54 -17.17 -5.95
C ARG A 160 -11.82 -17.91 -7.06
N ARG A 161 -10.92 -18.82 -6.70
CA ARG A 161 -10.23 -19.65 -7.68
C ARG A 161 -11.22 -20.58 -8.39
N SER A 162 -12.20 -21.10 -7.67
CA SER A 162 -13.26 -21.94 -8.24
C SER A 162 -14.11 -21.13 -9.20
N ASP A 163 -14.51 -19.92 -8.81
CA ASP A 163 -15.23 -18.99 -9.69
C ASP A 163 -14.43 -18.65 -10.97
N GLU A 164 -13.13 -18.31 -10.82
CA GLU A 164 -12.21 -18.08 -11.95
C GLU A 164 -12.13 -19.30 -12.89
N LEU A 165 -12.15 -20.52 -12.34
CA LEU A 165 -12.10 -21.76 -13.12
C LEU A 165 -13.44 -22.06 -13.82
N ASP A 166 -14.56 -21.81 -13.15
CA ASP A 166 -15.91 -21.98 -13.72
C ASP A 166 -16.14 -21.03 -14.89
N GLU A 167 -15.62 -19.80 -14.83
CA GLU A 167 -15.67 -18.84 -15.95
C GLU A 167 -14.86 -19.30 -17.17
N LEU A 168 -13.75 -20.00 -16.94
CA LEU A 168 -12.94 -20.62 -18.00
C LEU A 168 -13.50 -21.99 -18.44
N GLY A 169 -14.53 -22.48 -17.75
CA GLY A 169 -15.21 -23.73 -18.02
C GLY A 169 -15.93 -23.69 -19.36
N PHE A 170 -15.63 -24.67 -20.22
CA PHE A 170 -16.37 -24.88 -21.46
C PHE A 170 -17.31 -26.07 -21.29
N GLU A 171 -18.62 -25.80 -21.28
CA GLU A 171 -19.64 -26.85 -21.30
C GLU A 171 -19.92 -27.28 -22.74
N THR A 172 -19.63 -28.54 -23.06
CA THR A 172 -19.81 -29.07 -24.41
C THR A 172 -21.29 -29.15 -24.79
N ALA A 173 -21.55 -29.19 -26.09
CA ALA A 173 -22.92 -29.33 -26.60
C ALA A 173 -23.57 -30.70 -26.28
N ALA A 174 -22.78 -31.70 -25.86
CA ALA A 174 -23.28 -33.00 -25.43
C ALA A 174 -23.80 -32.91 -23.99
N GLU A 175 -23.01 -32.32 -23.09
CA GLU A 175 -23.37 -32.11 -21.67
C GLU A 175 -24.67 -31.30 -21.56
N ARG A 176 -24.80 -30.23 -22.34
CA ARG A 176 -26.02 -29.40 -22.37
C ARG A 176 -27.31 -30.14 -22.82
N ARG A 177 -27.22 -31.27 -23.51
CA ARG A 177 -28.40 -32.06 -23.92
C ARG A 177 -28.83 -33.07 -22.86
N ASP A 178 -27.94 -33.45 -21.95
CA ASP A 178 -28.25 -34.41 -20.89
C ASP A 178 -28.93 -33.73 -19.68
N ASP A 179 -28.85 -32.40 -19.58
CA ASP A 179 -29.49 -31.56 -18.56
C ASP A 179 -30.92 -31.05 -18.93
N GLU A 180 -31.45 -31.37 -20.12
CA GLU A 180 -32.79 -30.97 -20.62
C GLU A 180 -33.80 -32.14 -20.64
#